data_AF-A0A959TCT2-F1
#
_entry.id   AF-A0A959TCT2-F1
#
_cell.length_a   1.000
_cell.length_b   1.000
_cell.length_c   1.000
_cell.angle_alpha   90.00
_cell.angle_beta   90.00
_cell.angle_gamma   90.00
#
_symmetry.space_group_name_H-M   'P 1'
#
loop_
_entity.id
_entity.type
_entity.pdbx_description
1 polymer ?
#
loop_
_entity_poly.entity_id
_entity_poly.type
_entity_poly.pdbx_seq_one_letter_code
_entity_poly.pdbx_strand_id
1 'polypeptide(L)'
;LVDVCTGDPSFDLFLELGGTPDAGGDWSDPDGNPFTGPFDPAASQPGVYSYVVNGTVCPSSQATVTVNVLQGPNAGTANGVLLCSSDAAFLPIDSLLGTPDVGGTWTDPNGAPFTGSIDPASALSGNYTYLIPGNAACPSDQAVLTVSIAQVVNAGTDGSIALCSNGQPQSLFSTLGGAPDAGGTWTDPMGDPFADPLDPATAMSG
;
A
#
# COMPACT_ATOMS: atom_id res chain seq x y z
N LEU A 1 4.17 -31.98 -15.89
CA LEU A 1 3.87 -31.19 -14.68
C LEU A 1 3.61 -29.78 -15.15
N VAL A 2 2.48 -29.22 -14.74
CA VAL A 2 2.07 -27.84 -14.99
C VAL A 2 1.96 -27.16 -13.63
N ASP A 3 2.78 -26.15 -13.39
CA ASP A 3 2.69 -25.30 -12.20
C ASP A 3 1.88 -24.06 -12.56
N VAL A 4 0.80 -23.78 -11.83
CA VAL A 4 -0.09 -22.65 -12.05
C VAL A 4 -0.38 -21.92 -10.75
N CYS A 5 -0.83 -20.68 -10.84
CA CYS A 5 -1.16 -19.86 -9.70
C CYS A 5 -2.65 -19.79 -9.47
N THR A 6 -3.03 -19.67 -8.21
CA THR A 6 -4.45 -19.62 -7.82
C THR A 6 -5.23 -18.48 -8.51
N GLY A 7 -4.54 -17.41 -8.96
CA GLY A 7 -5.13 -16.29 -9.70
C GLY A 7 -5.03 -16.37 -11.23
N ASP A 8 -4.47 -17.45 -11.78
CA ASP A 8 -4.35 -17.62 -13.23
C ASP A 8 -5.72 -17.88 -13.89
N PRO A 9 -5.90 -17.50 -15.17
CA PRO A 9 -7.13 -17.81 -15.89
C PRO A 9 -7.31 -19.33 -16.06
N SER A 10 -8.56 -19.77 -16.17
CA SER A 10 -8.87 -21.17 -16.49
C SER A 10 -8.32 -21.56 -17.86
N PHE A 11 -7.81 -22.78 -18.00
CA PHE A 11 -7.20 -23.29 -19.24
C PHE A 11 -7.65 -24.72 -19.57
N ASP A 12 -7.47 -25.12 -20.83
CA ASP A 12 -7.84 -26.46 -21.31
C ASP A 12 -6.69 -27.46 -21.10
N LEU A 13 -6.93 -28.48 -20.27
CA LEU A 13 -5.95 -29.55 -20.00
C LEU A 13 -5.57 -30.35 -21.25
N PHE A 14 -6.42 -30.37 -22.27
CA PHE A 14 -6.10 -31.04 -23.54
C PHE A 14 -4.95 -30.36 -24.28
N LEU A 15 -4.78 -29.05 -24.13
CA LEU A 15 -3.65 -28.31 -24.72
C LEU A 15 -2.33 -28.56 -23.98
N GLU A 16 -2.40 -29.03 -22.74
CA GLU A 16 -1.23 -29.40 -21.94
C GLU A 16 -0.74 -30.83 -22.21
N LEU A 17 -1.50 -31.62 -22.97
CA LEU A 17 -1.05 -32.92 -23.46
C LEU A 17 0.00 -32.72 -24.56
N GLY A 18 1.18 -33.31 -24.38
CA GLY A 18 2.21 -33.33 -25.42
C GLY A 18 1.83 -34.23 -26.61
N GLY A 19 2.41 -33.95 -27.79
CA GLY A 19 2.25 -34.78 -28.99
C GLY A 19 1.02 -34.44 -29.82
N THR A 20 0.40 -35.46 -30.42
CA THR A 20 -0.84 -35.34 -31.22
C THR A 20 -1.94 -36.23 -30.62
N PRO A 21 -2.45 -35.93 -29.42
CA PRO A 21 -3.49 -36.73 -28.80
C PRO A 21 -4.77 -36.74 -29.65
N ASP A 22 -5.42 -37.89 -29.76
CA ASP A 22 -6.72 -38.00 -30.40
C ASP A 22 -7.76 -37.25 -29.56
N ALA A 23 -8.66 -36.50 -30.20
CA ALA A 23 -9.75 -35.80 -29.53
C ALA A 23 -10.92 -36.74 -29.18
N GLY A 24 -11.75 -36.35 -28.22
CA GLY A 24 -13.00 -37.05 -27.87
C GLY A 24 -12.84 -38.18 -26.84
N GLY A 25 -11.72 -38.24 -26.13
CA GLY A 25 -11.55 -39.08 -24.95
C GLY A 25 -12.23 -38.50 -23.70
N ASP A 26 -12.25 -39.32 -22.65
CA ASP A 26 -12.85 -39.00 -21.36
C ASP A 26 -11.78 -38.51 -20.38
N TRP A 27 -12.08 -37.45 -19.64
CA TRP A 27 -11.22 -36.94 -18.57
C TRP A 27 -11.71 -37.40 -17.19
N SER A 28 -10.75 -37.67 -16.31
CA SER A 28 -10.99 -37.91 -14.89
C SER A 28 -10.11 -37.03 -14.02
N ASP A 29 -10.67 -36.58 -12.90
CA ASP A 29 -10.00 -35.79 -11.86
C ASP A 29 -9.07 -36.67 -10.99
N PRO A 30 -8.31 -36.07 -10.04
CA PRO A 30 -7.40 -36.82 -9.17
C PRO A 30 -8.06 -37.88 -8.28
N ASP A 31 -9.37 -37.76 -8.04
CA ASP A 31 -10.17 -38.71 -7.25
C ASP A 31 -10.87 -39.76 -8.13
N GLY A 32 -10.69 -39.68 -9.46
CA GLY A 32 -11.25 -40.60 -10.45
C GLY A 32 -12.67 -40.26 -10.92
N ASN A 33 -13.21 -39.08 -10.58
CA ASN A 33 -14.53 -38.65 -11.06
C ASN A 33 -14.42 -38.06 -12.48
N PRO A 34 -15.50 -38.11 -13.28
CA PRO A 34 -15.51 -37.46 -14.59
C PRO A 34 -15.25 -35.94 -14.49
N PHE A 35 -14.37 -35.44 -15.35
CA PHE A 35 -14.03 -34.03 -15.45
C PHE A 35 -14.39 -33.52 -16.86
N THR A 36 -15.05 -32.38 -16.98
CA THR A 36 -15.60 -31.90 -18.28
C THR A 36 -15.36 -30.42 -18.56
N GLY A 37 -14.70 -29.70 -17.66
CA GLY A 37 -14.49 -28.26 -17.77
C GLY A 37 -13.06 -27.90 -18.13
N PRO A 38 -12.76 -26.61 -18.37
CA PRO A 38 -11.40 -26.14 -18.24
C PRO A 38 -10.94 -26.33 -16.78
N PHE A 39 -9.64 -26.52 -16.59
CA PHE A 39 -9.05 -26.45 -15.27
C PHE A 39 -9.07 -25.00 -14.79
N ASP A 40 -9.69 -24.76 -13.65
CA ASP A 40 -9.74 -23.45 -12.98
C ASP A 40 -8.80 -23.50 -11.76
N PRO A 41 -7.65 -22.80 -11.76
CA PRO A 41 -6.73 -22.76 -10.63
C PRO A 41 -7.33 -22.30 -9.31
N ALA A 42 -8.43 -21.53 -9.32
CA ALA A 42 -9.09 -21.06 -8.11
C ALA A 42 -10.11 -22.07 -7.53
N ALA A 43 -10.57 -23.03 -8.34
CA ALA A 43 -11.70 -23.90 -7.97
C ALA A 43 -11.42 -25.40 -8.14
N SER A 44 -10.55 -25.77 -9.07
CA SER A 44 -10.22 -27.16 -9.41
C SER A 44 -9.16 -27.71 -8.46
N GLN A 45 -9.29 -29.00 -8.12
CA GLN A 45 -8.35 -29.67 -7.22
C GLN A 45 -7.00 -29.91 -7.92
N PRO A 46 -5.86 -29.54 -7.30
CA PRO A 46 -4.55 -29.90 -7.83
C PRO A 46 -4.34 -31.42 -7.78
N GLY A 47 -3.60 -31.97 -8.73
CA GLY A 47 -3.31 -33.40 -8.79
C GLY A 47 -3.14 -33.94 -10.21
N VAL A 48 -3.29 -35.25 -10.36
CA VAL A 48 -3.14 -35.94 -11.65
C VAL A 48 -4.49 -36.09 -12.32
N TYR A 49 -4.66 -35.44 -13.47
CA TYR A 49 -5.81 -35.60 -14.35
C TYR A 49 -5.47 -36.63 -15.42
N SER A 50 -6.39 -37.55 -15.69
CA SER A 50 -6.18 -38.63 -16.67
C SER A 50 -7.13 -38.50 -17.85
N TYR A 51 -6.56 -38.54 -19.05
CA TYR A 51 -7.28 -38.55 -20.32
C TYR A 51 -7.23 -39.93 -20.95
N VAL A 52 -8.39 -40.53 -21.22
CA VAL A 52 -8.51 -41.89 -21.77
C VAL A 52 -9.26 -41.85 -23.09
N VAL A 53 -8.63 -42.38 -24.14
CA VAL A 53 -9.28 -42.62 -25.43
C VAL A 53 -9.61 -44.10 -25.53
N ASN A 54 -10.91 -44.41 -25.57
CA ASN A 54 -11.40 -45.78 -25.62
C ASN A 54 -11.42 -46.29 -27.07
N GLY A 55 -10.61 -47.31 -27.36
CA GLY A 55 -10.67 -48.01 -28.64
C GLY A 55 -11.84 -48.99 -28.70
N THR A 56 -12.49 -49.09 -29.84
CA THR A 56 -13.61 -50.04 -30.07
C THR A 56 -13.12 -51.44 -30.43
N VAL A 57 -12.00 -51.52 -31.14
CA VAL A 57 -11.34 -52.76 -31.59
C VAL A 57 -9.91 -52.86 -31.02
N CYS A 58 -9.22 -51.73 -30.90
CA CYS A 58 -7.90 -51.63 -30.29
C CYS A 58 -8.01 -51.36 -28.78
N PRO A 59 -6.97 -51.66 -27.99
CA PRO A 59 -6.92 -51.27 -26.58
C PRO A 59 -7.07 -49.76 -26.39
N SER A 60 -7.59 -49.35 -25.23
CA SER A 60 -7.62 -47.94 -24.83
C SER A 60 -6.21 -47.39 -24.65
N SER A 61 -6.04 -46.10 -24.93
CA SER A 61 -4.82 -45.34 -24.65
C SER A 61 -5.08 -44.32 -23.56
N GLN A 62 -4.08 -44.03 -22.74
CA GLN A 62 -4.17 -43.07 -21.64
C GLN A 62 -2.97 -42.12 -21.63
N ALA A 63 -3.24 -40.85 -21.32
CA ALA A 63 -2.24 -39.85 -20.96
C ALA A 63 -2.64 -39.17 -19.66
N THR A 64 -1.69 -38.49 -19.01
CA THR A 64 -1.95 -37.78 -17.75
C THR A 64 -1.35 -36.37 -17.79
N VAL A 65 -2.01 -35.45 -17.10
CA VAL A 65 -1.51 -34.10 -16.81
C VAL A 65 -1.45 -33.96 -15.30
N THR A 66 -0.25 -33.74 -14.76
CA THR A 66 -0.09 -33.39 -13.34
C THR A 66 -0.13 -31.88 -13.21
N VAL A 67 -1.10 -31.37 -12.45
CA VAL A 67 -1.26 -29.94 -12.16
C VAL A 67 -0.95 -29.68 -10.69
N ASN A 68 -0.09 -28.69 -10.44
CA ASN A 68 0.22 -28.19 -9.12
C ASN A 68 -0.20 -26.71 -9.05
N VAL A 69 -0.98 -26.36 -8.02
CA VAL A 69 -1.50 -25.01 -7.82
C VAL A 69 -0.73 -24.36 -6.69
N LEU A 70 -0.05 -23.27 -6.99
CA LEU A 70 0.69 -22.45 -6.04
C LEU A 70 -0.17 -21.28 -5.56
N GLN A 71 -0.02 -20.95 -4.29
CA GLN A 71 -0.49 -19.67 -3.75
C GLN A 71 0.52 -18.59 -4.13
N GLY A 72 0.03 -17.53 -4.78
CA GLY A 72 0.85 -16.37 -5.08
C GLY A 72 1.24 -15.62 -3.80
N PRO A 73 2.28 -14.78 -3.85
CA PRO A 73 2.56 -13.86 -2.76
C PRO A 73 1.40 -12.88 -2.55
N ASN A 74 1.22 -12.43 -1.30
CA ASN A 74 0.21 -11.44 -0.94
C ASN A 74 0.88 -10.19 -0.35
N ALA A 75 0.91 -9.09 -1.10
CA ALA A 75 1.44 -7.82 -0.61
C ALA A 75 0.44 -7.02 0.25
N GLY A 76 -0.78 -7.53 0.41
CA GLY A 76 -1.88 -6.84 1.09
C GLY A 76 -2.64 -5.91 0.16
N THR A 77 -3.45 -5.03 0.74
CA THR A 77 -4.27 -4.06 0.02
C THR A 77 -3.79 -2.64 0.31
N ALA A 78 -3.84 -1.80 -0.72
CA ALA A 78 -3.47 -0.40 -0.62
C ALA A 78 -4.28 0.34 0.47
N ASN A 79 -3.64 1.32 1.12
CA ASN A 79 -4.27 2.17 2.13
C ASN A 79 -3.72 3.60 2.06
N GLY A 80 -4.46 4.54 2.63
CA GLY A 80 -4.03 5.92 2.81
C GLY A 80 -4.02 6.33 4.28
N VAL A 81 -2.98 7.03 4.72
CA VAL A 81 -2.87 7.59 6.07
C VAL A 81 -2.60 9.09 6.01
N LEU A 82 -3.33 9.83 6.86
CA LEU A 82 -3.10 11.25 7.13
C LEU A 82 -2.49 11.37 8.51
N LEU A 83 -1.30 11.97 8.58
CA LEU A 83 -0.48 12.05 9.77
C LEU A 83 -0.17 13.51 10.09
N CYS A 84 -0.02 13.82 11.37
CA CYS A 84 0.60 15.04 11.84
C CYS A 84 2.11 14.84 11.99
N SER A 85 2.93 15.86 11.76
CA SER A 85 4.39 15.77 11.96
C SER A 85 4.81 15.52 13.42
N SER A 86 3.87 15.56 14.37
CA SER A 86 4.07 15.19 15.77
C SER A 86 3.64 13.77 16.13
N ASP A 87 3.07 13.01 15.18
CA ASP A 87 2.66 11.63 15.41
C ASP A 87 3.88 10.72 15.62
N ALA A 88 3.67 9.63 16.36
CA ALA A 88 4.71 8.64 16.60
C ALA A 88 5.10 7.88 15.33
N ALA A 89 6.36 7.49 15.24
CA ALA A 89 6.83 6.63 14.16
C ALA A 89 6.15 5.24 14.19
N PHE A 90 5.88 4.67 13.02
CA PHE A 90 5.19 3.39 12.87
C PHE A 90 5.80 2.54 11.75
N LEU A 91 5.57 1.23 11.77
CA LEU A 91 5.97 0.36 10.67
C LEU A 91 4.92 0.43 9.55
N PRO A 92 5.31 0.70 8.29
CA PRO A 92 4.36 0.91 7.20
C PRO A 92 3.52 -0.34 6.88
N ILE A 93 4.03 -1.54 7.16
CA ILE A 93 3.31 -2.80 6.92
C ILE A 93 2.06 -2.94 7.80
N ASP A 94 2.06 -2.36 8.99
CA ASP A 94 0.91 -2.39 9.91
C ASP A 94 -0.23 -1.49 9.45
N SER A 95 0.07 -0.59 8.50
CA SER A 95 -0.90 0.35 7.91
C SER A 95 -1.44 -0.12 6.57
N LEU A 96 -0.94 -1.23 6.00
CA LEU A 96 -1.60 -1.88 4.86
C LEU A 96 -2.86 -2.62 5.32
N LEU A 97 -3.82 -2.78 4.41
CA LEU A 97 -5.03 -3.55 4.68
C LEU A 97 -4.84 -5.03 4.27
N GLY A 98 -5.72 -5.90 4.77
CA GLY A 98 -5.67 -7.33 4.48
C GLY A 98 -4.69 -8.10 5.36
N THR A 99 -4.00 -9.07 4.77
CA THR A 99 -3.03 -9.95 5.46
C THR A 99 -1.69 -9.98 4.69
N PRO A 100 -0.99 -8.83 4.58
CA PRO A 100 0.26 -8.76 3.84
C PRO A 100 1.28 -9.75 4.38
N ASP A 101 1.89 -10.51 3.47
CA ASP A 101 2.99 -11.41 3.77
C ASP A 101 4.20 -10.61 4.27
N VAL A 102 4.96 -11.21 5.19
CA VAL A 102 6.22 -10.63 5.67
C VAL A 102 7.38 -11.02 4.74
N GLY A 103 8.43 -10.19 4.70
CA GLY A 103 9.66 -10.47 3.95
C GLY A 103 9.75 -9.78 2.59
N GLY A 104 8.82 -8.88 2.27
CA GLY A 104 8.90 -8.01 1.10
C GLY A 104 9.88 -6.85 1.28
N THR A 105 10.02 -6.07 0.22
CA THR A 105 10.85 -4.87 0.19
C THR A 105 9.99 -3.62 0.04
N TRP A 106 10.39 -2.53 0.68
CA TRP A 106 9.75 -1.23 0.52
C TRP A 106 10.56 -0.32 -0.39
N THR A 107 9.86 0.52 -1.16
CA THR A 107 10.43 1.69 -1.82
C THR A 107 9.74 2.96 -1.33
N ASP A 108 10.54 4.02 -1.20
CA ASP A 108 10.07 5.34 -0.78
C ASP A 108 9.42 6.14 -1.93
N PRO A 109 8.84 7.32 -1.66
CA PRO A 109 8.23 8.16 -2.69
C PRO A 109 9.16 8.62 -3.82
N ASN A 110 10.48 8.58 -3.62
CA ASN A 110 11.47 8.91 -4.65
C ASN A 110 11.95 7.67 -5.43
N GLY A 111 11.43 6.48 -5.11
CA GLY A 111 11.81 5.21 -5.71
C GLY A 111 13.09 4.60 -5.14
N ALA A 112 13.62 5.12 -4.03
CA ALA A 112 14.77 4.52 -3.36
C ALA A 112 14.32 3.38 -2.43
N PRO A 113 15.17 2.36 -2.17
CA PRO A 113 14.87 1.34 -1.16
C PRO A 113 14.61 1.97 0.22
N PHE A 114 13.52 1.57 0.86
CA PHE A 114 13.12 2.02 2.19
C PHE A 114 13.22 0.88 3.20
N THR A 115 13.68 1.19 4.40
CA THR A 115 13.77 0.22 5.51
C THR A 115 13.41 0.93 6.82
N GLY A 116 12.82 0.19 7.76
CA GLY A 116 12.46 0.72 9.09
C GLY A 116 11.06 1.32 9.15
N SER A 117 10.90 2.29 10.06
CA SER A 117 9.63 2.95 10.35
C SER A 117 9.48 4.29 9.62
N ILE A 118 8.25 4.67 9.32
CA ILE A 118 7.92 6.02 8.87
C ILE A 118 7.79 6.90 10.12
N ASP A 119 8.67 7.88 10.26
CA ASP A 119 8.60 8.94 11.29
C ASP A 119 8.03 10.21 10.64
N PRO A 120 6.78 10.62 10.97
CA PRO A 120 6.15 11.80 10.39
C PRO A 120 6.92 13.11 10.56
N ALA A 121 7.84 13.19 11.54
CA ALA A 121 8.67 14.38 11.74
C ALA A 121 9.74 14.57 10.65
N SER A 122 10.12 13.51 9.94
CA SER A 122 11.22 13.54 8.97
C SER A 122 10.96 12.81 7.65
N ALA A 123 9.96 11.94 7.61
CA ALA A 123 9.59 11.17 6.44
C ALA A 123 9.00 12.05 5.33
N LEU A 124 9.06 11.54 4.10
CA LEU A 124 8.47 12.18 2.95
C LEU A 124 6.99 11.85 2.87
N SER A 125 6.17 12.82 2.50
CA SER A 125 4.81 12.53 2.01
C SER A 125 4.90 11.89 0.62
N GLY A 126 4.01 10.96 0.33
CA GLY A 126 3.91 10.29 -0.96
C GLY A 126 3.62 8.81 -0.85
N ASN A 127 3.88 8.08 -1.93
CA ASN A 127 3.59 6.65 -2.01
C ASN A 127 4.79 5.83 -1.56
N TYR A 128 4.59 5.03 -0.51
CA TYR A 128 5.49 3.96 -0.12
C TYR A 128 4.97 2.66 -0.73
N THR A 129 5.79 1.97 -1.51
CA THR A 129 5.36 0.75 -2.22
C THR A 129 5.99 -0.48 -1.57
N TYR A 130 5.16 -1.43 -1.18
CA TYR A 130 5.58 -2.74 -0.70
C TYR A 130 5.52 -3.75 -1.84
N LEU A 131 6.60 -4.49 -2.04
CA LEU A 131 6.74 -5.52 -3.07
C LEU A 131 7.10 -6.84 -2.41
N ILE A 132 6.30 -7.88 -2.69
CA ILE A 132 6.67 -9.27 -2.43
C ILE A 132 7.08 -9.91 -3.76
N PRO A 133 8.30 -10.45 -3.88
CA PRO A 133 8.72 -11.12 -5.11
C PRO A 133 7.85 -12.33 -5.41
N GLY A 134 7.68 -12.61 -6.70
CA GLY A 134 6.95 -13.78 -7.18
C GLY A 134 7.59 -15.09 -6.72
N ASN A 135 6.82 -16.19 -6.76
CA ASN A 135 7.32 -17.52 -6.47
C ASN A 135 7.14 -18.42 -7.70
N ALA A 136 8.20 -19.04 -8.22
CA ALA A 136 8.13 -19.97 -9.37
C ALA A 136 7.16 -19.55 -10.50
N ALA A 137 5.94 -20.09 -10.52
CA ALA A 137 4.89 -19.78 -11.50
C ALA A 137 4.13 -18.46 -11.23
N CYS A 138 4.14 -17.96 -10.00
CA CYS A 138 3.34 -16.82 -9.56
C CYS A 138 4.11 -15.51 -9.67
N PRO A 139 3.52 -14.49 -10.33
CA PRO A 139 4.13 -13.17 -10.40
C PRO A 139 4.26 -12.55 -9.01
N SER A 140 5.10 -11.53 -8.91
CA SER A 140 5.18 -10.69 -7.70
C SER A 140 3.88 -9.95 -7.47
N ASP A 141 3.62 -9.62 -6.20
CA ASP A 141 2.49 -8.79 -5.80
C ASP A 141 2.99 -7.51 -5.12
N GLN A 142 2.20 -6.44 -5.20
CA GLN A 142 2.54 -5.15 -4.62
C GLN A 142 1.33 -4.42 -4.02
N ALA A 143 1.58 -3.69 -2.93
CA ALA A 143 0.61 -2.80 -2.30
C ALA A 143 1.22 -1.42 -2.08
N VAL A 144 0.37 -0.38 -2.10
CA VAL A 144 0.80 1.02 -1.95
C VAL A 144 0.20 1.59 -0.67
N LEU A 145 1.07 2.16 0.17
CA LEU A 145 0.69 3.00 1.30
C LEU A 145 0.87 4.46 0.91
N THR A 146 -0.23 5.20 0.73
CA THR A 146 -0.19 6.64 0.48
C THR A 146 -0.11 7.39 1.81
N VAL A 147 0.97 8.14 2.01
CA VAL A 147 1.23 8.89 3.24
C VAL A 147 1.11 10.39 2.97
N SER A 148 0.24 11.06 3.73
CA SER A 148 0.12 12.52 3.74
C SER A 148 0.50 13.05 5.12
N ILE A 149 1.45 13.96 5.19
CA ILE A 149 1.95 14.53 6.45
C ILE A 149 1.61 16.02 6.50
N ALA A 150 0.77 16.40 7.46
CA ALA A 150 0.50 17.78 7.82
C ALA A 150 1.51 18.26 8.86
N GLN A 151 2.15 19.41 8.61
CA GLN A 151 3.06 20.02 9.57
C GLN A 151 2.28 20.60 10.75
N VAL A 152 2.83 20.45 11.96
CA VAL A 152 2.32 21.17 13.14
C VAL A 152 2.35 22.67 12.91
N VAL A 153 1.30 23.37 13.34
CA VAL A 153 1.30 24.84 13.37
C VAL A 153 2.20 25.32 14.49
N ASN A 154 3.01 26.34 14.23
CA ASN A 154 3.97 26.92 15.16
C ASN A 154 3.62 28.38 15.44
N ALA A 155 3.23 28.73 16.67
CA ALA A 155 2.99 30.12 17.07
C ALA A 155 4.29 30.90 17.38
N GLY A 156 5.46 30.24 17.34
CA GLY A 156 6.73 30.79 17.82
C GLY A 156 6.89 30.68 19.33
N THR A 157 7.94 31.31 19.86
CA THR A 157 8.17 31.46 21.30
C THR A 157 7.81 32.87 21.75
N ASP A 158 7.49 33.02 23.03
CA ASP A 158 7.15 34.31 23.63
C ASP A 158 8.17 35.41 23.28
N GLY A 159 7.64 36.50 22.74
CA GLY A 159 8.37 37.72 22.45
C GLY A 159 8.16 38.77 23.54
N SER A 160 9.10 39.70 23.70
CA SER A 160 8.92 40.88 24.54
C SER A 160 9.38 42.12 23.80
N ILE A 161 8.54 43.16 23.77
CA ILE A 161 8.87 44.44 23.17
C ILE A 161 8.54 45.57 24.15
N ALA A 162 9.46 46.53 24.27
CA ALA A 162 9.25 47.75 25.04
C ALA A 162 9.06 48.92 24.07
N LEU A 163 7.93 49.61 24.19
CA LEU A 163 7.56 50.71 23.30
C LEU A 163 7.46 52.02 24.07
N CYS A 164 7.89 53.11 23.44
CA CYS A 164 7.56 54.45 23.91
C CYS A 164 6.12 54.78 23.52
N SER A 165 5.38 55.50 24.38
CA SER A 165 3.98 55.88 24.12
C SER A 165 3.78 56.80 22.90
N ASN A 166 4.85 57.38 22.38
CA ASN A 166 4.89 58.18 21.15
C ASN A 166 5.69 57.49 20.03
N GLY A 167 5.95 56.18 20.18
CA GLY A 167 6.67 55.37 19.21
C GLY A 167 5.87 55.14 17.93
N GLN A 168 6.54 54.60 16.93
CA GLN A 168 5.88 54.13 15.70
C GLN A 168 5.23 52.75 15.94
N PRO A 169 4.19 52.39 15.16
CA PRO A 169 3.63 51.05 15.21
C PRO A 169 4.70 49.97 14.99
N GLN A 170 4.65 48.88 15.77
CA GLN A 170 5.56 47.74 15.69
C GLN A 170 4.77 46.45 15.44
N SER A 171 5.28 45.59 14.56
CA SER A 171 4.67 44.27 14.33
C SER A 171 5.00 43.34 15.48
N LEU A 172 3.97 42.88 16.19
CA LEU A 172 4.06 41.85 17.22
C LEU A 172 4.57 40.52 16.64
N PHE A 173 4.22 40.19 15.39
CA PHE A 173 4.72 38.99 14.73
C PHE A 173 6.26 38.99 14.62
N SER A 174 6.87 40.15 14.39
CA SER A 174 8.33 40.28 14.35
C SER A 174 9.02 40.14 15.71
N THR A 175 8.25 40.18 16.80
CA THR A 175 8.78 40.05 18.17
C THR A 175 8.80 38.61 18.68
N LEU A 176 8.02 37.73 18.04
CA LEU A 176 7.99 36.31 18.37
C LEU A 176 9.37 35.69 18.08
N GLY A 177 9.84 34.84 19.00
CA GLY A 177 11.05 34.06 18.78
C GLY A 177 10.77 32.78 18.00
N GLY A 178 11.83 32.07 17.61
CA GLY A 178 11.73 30.83 16.86
C GLY A 178 11.37 31.03 15.39
N ALA A 179 10.49 30.17 14.86
CA ALA A 179 10.04 30.18 13.47
C ALA A 179 8.49 30.14 13.42
N PRO A 180 7.81 31.22 13.86
CA PRO A 180 6.35 31.27 13.86
C PRO A 180 5.78 31.20 12.44
N ASP A 181 4.66 30.50 12.29
CA ASP A 181 3.88 30.46 11.07
C ASP A 181 3.07 31.75 10.91
N ALA A 182 3.05 32.29 9.69
CA ALA A 182 2.24 33.46 9.37
C ALA A 182 0.73 33.11 9.31
N GLY A 183 -0.12 34.11 9.52
CA GLY A 183 -1.58 33.96 9.40
C GLY A 183 -2.32 33.58 10.68
N GLY A 184 -1.63 33.55 11.83
CA GLY A 184 -2.26 33.48 13.14
C GLY A 184 -3.07 34.73 13.51
N THR A 185 -3.80 34.66 14.63
CA THR A 185 -4.62 35.76 15.15
C THR A 185 -4.08 36.26 16.49
N TRP A 186 -4.15 37.56 16.72
CA TRP A 186 -3.79 38.16 18.00
C TRP A 186 -5.04 38.41 18.84
N THR A 187 -4.89 38.29 20.17
CA THR A 187 -5.90 38.70 21.15
C THR A 187 -5.28 39.70 22.11
N ASP A 188 -6.06 40.70 22.52
CA ASP A 188 -5.64 41.69 23.50
C ASP A 188 -5.75 41.17 24.95
N PRO A 189 -5.35 41.93 25.97
CA PRO A 189 -5.47 41.51 27.37
C PRO A 189 -6.91 41.30 27.86
N MET A 190 -7.91 41.82 27.15
CA MET A 190 -9.33 41.60 27.42
C MET A 190 -9.87 40.35 26.69
N GLY A 191 -9.08 39.75 25.81
CA GLY A 191 -9.45 38.58 25.00
C GLY A 191 -10.14 38.92 23.68
N ASP A 192 -10.20 40.20 23.30
CA ASP A 192 -10.80 40.63 22.04
C ASP A 192 -9.80 40.50 20.87
N PRO A 193 -10.27 40.25 19.63
CA PRO A 193 -9.39 40.19 18.47
C PRO A 193 -8.59 41.47 18.28
N PHE A 194 -7.28 41.33 18.18
CA PHE A 194 -6.34 42.43 17.97
C PHE A 194 -5.75 42.39 16.56
N ALA A 195 -5.56 43.56 15.94
CA ALA A 195 -4.95 43.68 14.62
C ALA A 195 -3.49 44.16 14.75
N ASP A 196 -2.54 43.35 14.26
CA ASP A 196 -1.13 43.73 14.12
C ASP A 196 -0.96 44.74 12.97
N PRO A 197 -0.15 45.83 13.07
CA PRO A 197 0.83 46.19 14.11
C PRO A 197 0.26 46.84 15.39
N LEU A 198 0.97 46.67 16.51
CA LEU A 198 0.74 47.43 17.74
C LEU A 198 1.22 48.86 17.60
N ASP A 199 0.28 49.81 17.61
CA ASP A 199 0.56 51.25 17.68
C ASP A 199 0.47 51.77 19.12
N PRO A 200 1.61 52.05 19.79
CA PRO A 200 1.61 52.52 21.18
C PRO A 200 1.03 53.94 21.36
N ALA A 201 0.82 54.71 20.27
CA ALA A 201 0.19 56.03 20.33
C ALA A 201 -1.34 55.96 20.40
N THR A 202 -1.94 54.83 19.98
CA THR A 202 -3.39 54.63 19.93
C THR A 202 -3.87 53.43 20.76
N ALA A 203 -2.97 52.51 21.11
CA ALA A 203 -3.22 51.46 22.09
C ALA A 203 -3.49 52.11 23.46
N MET A 204 -4.68 51.92 24.00
CA MET A 204 -5.00 52.37 25.35
C MET A 204 -4.03 51.72 26.32
N SER A 205 -3.47 52.50 27.26
CA SER A 205 -2.59 51.97 28.29
C SER A 205 -3.34 50.90 29.10
N GLY A 206 -2.91 49.64 28.98
CA GLY A 206 -3.21 48.61 29.97
C GLY A 206 -2.45 48.87 31.26
#